data_AF-A0A7C5YM58-F1
#
_entry.id   AF-A0A7C5YM58-F1
#
_cell.length_a   1.000
_cell.length_b   1.000
_cell.length_c   1.000
_cell.angle_alpha   90.00
_cell.angle_beta   90.00
_cell.angle_gamma   90.00
#
_symmetry.space_group_name_H-M   'P 1'
#
loop_
_entity.id
_entity.type
_entity.pdbx_description
1 polymer ?
#
loop_
_entity_poly.entity_id
_entity_poly.type
_entity_poly.pdbx_seq_one_letter_code
_entity_poly.pdbx_strand_id
1 'polypeptide(L)'
;MKARVRLFARLRELAGVSEAEVEIGEGLSAADVFALLQRLYPGLQRYDAPLAYAVNARYVPPEHPVREGDEVALIPPVSGG
;
A
#
# COMPACT_ATOMS: atom_id res chain seq x y z
N MET A 1 -7.45 0.35 14.98
CA MET A 1 -6.79 -0.84 14.42
C MET A 1 -5.63 -0.38 13.54
N LYS A 2 -4.56 -1.16 13.43
CA LYS A 2 -3.39 -0.79 12.62
C LYS A 2 -2.99 -1.89 11.66
N ALA A 3 -2.46 -1.49 10.50
CA ALA A 3 -1.84 -2.38 9.52
C ALA A 3 -0.45 -1.86 9.14
N ARG A 4 0.44 -2.77 8.76
CA ARG A 4 1.78 -2.44 8.27
C ARG A 4 1.74 -2.40 6.75
N VAL A 5 2.32 -1.37 6.15
CA VAL A 5 2.43 -1.25 4.70
C VAL A 5 3.88 -1.29 4.26
N ARG A 6 4.17 -2.08 3.23
CA ARG A 6 5.48 -2.18 2.60
C ARG A 6 5.46 -1.53 1.22
N LEU A 7 6.45 -0.65 1.01
CA LEU A 7 6.60 0.17 -0.18
C LEU A 7 7.84 -0.26 -0.95
N PHE A 8 7.71 -0.37 -2.27
CA PHE A 8 8.76 -0.87 -3.16
C PHE A 8 9.03 0.11 -4.30
N ALA A 9 10.24 0.01 -4.86
CA ALA A 9 10.68 0.77 -6.04
C ALA A 9 10.24 2.26 -5.97
N ARG A 10 9.57 2.76 -7.01
CA ARG A 10 9.13 4.15 -7.11
C ARG A 10 8.24 4.60 -5.94
N LEU A 11 7.45 3.71 -5.34
CA LEU A 11 6.65 4.08 -4.15
C LEU A 11 7.53 4.39 -2.94
N ARG A 12 8.59 3.61 -2.73
CA ARG A 12 9.58 3.87 -1.68
C ARG A 12 10.29 5.20 -1.90
N GLU A 13 10.67 5.50 -3.15
CA GLU A 13 11.32 6.77 -3.51
C GLU A 13 10.39 7.97 -3.26
N LEU A 14 9.12 7.85 -3.65
CA LEU A 14 8.13 8.91 -3.47
C LEU A 14 7.73 9.12 -2.01
N ALA A 15 7.67 8.07 -1.20
CA ALA A 15 7.33 8.16 0.22
C ALA A 15 8.54 8.49 1.11
N GLY A 16 9.76 8.22 0.66
CA GLY A 16 10.99 8.36 1.46
C GLY A 16 11.18 7.27 2.52
N VAL A 17 10.26 6.30 2.60
CA VAL A 17 10.28 5.20 3.58
C VAL A 17 9.97 3.87 2.88
N SER A 18 10.53 2.77 3.40
CA SER A 18 10.24 1.40 2.90
C SER A 18 9.05 0.74 3.59
N GLU A 19 8.67 1.24 4.76
CA GLU A 19 7.48 0.79 5.48
C GLU A 19 6.76 1.97 6.15
N ALA A 20 5.47 1.78 6.41
CA ALA A 20 4.65 2.70 7.19
C ALA A 20 3.64 1.90 8.01
N GLU A 21 3.25 2.42 9.16
CA GLU A 21 2.11 1.91 9.91
C GLU A 21 0.92 2.85 9.66
N VAL A 22 -0.23 2.29 9.31
CA VAL A 22 -1.44 3.07 9.02
C VAL A 22 -2.57 2.68 9.95
N GLU A 23 -3.29 3.70 10.43
CA GLU A 23 -4.56 3.47 11.13
C GLU A 23 -5.63 3.07 10.12
N ILE A 24 -6.28 1.95 10.38
CA ILE A 24 -7.37 1.43 9.55
C ILE A 24 -8.69 1.44 10.34
N GLY A 25 -9.77 1.81 9.64
CA GLY A 25 -11.14 1.65 10.11
C GLY A 25 -11.69 0.27 9.76
N GLU A 26 -12.92 -0.02 10.22
CA GLU A 26 -13.62 -1.24 9.83
C GLU A 26 -13.94 -1.23 8.33
N GLY A 27 -13.70 -2.36 7.67
CA GLY A 27 -14.11 -2.58 6.28
C GLY A 27 -13.22 -1.91 5.21
N LEU A 28 -12.07 -1.34 5.58
CA LEU A 28 -11.15 -0.78 4.58
C LEU A 28 -10.54 -1.88 3.70
N SER A 29 -10.43 -1.57 2.42
CA SER A 29 -9.79 -2.43 1.44
C SER A 29 -8.30 -2.13 1.28
N ALA A 30 -7.58 -3.00 0.56
CA ALA A 30 -6.17 -2.78 0.23
C ALA A 30 -5.97 -1.50 -0.62
N ALA A 31 -6.91 -1.16 -1.49
CA ALA A 31 -6.90 0.10 -2.23
C ALA A 31 -7.11 1.32 -1.32
N ASP A 32 -8.01 1.23 -0.34
CA ASP A 32 -8.22 2.31 0.63
C ASP A 32 -6.97 2.58 1.48
N VAL A 33 -6.23 1.52 1.83
CA VAL A 33 -4.92 1.66 2.50
C VAL A 33 -3.94 2.49 1.68
N PHE A 34 -3.90 2.31 0.35
CA PHE A 34 -3.07 3.17 -0.51
C PHE A 34 -3.56 4.62 -0.54
N ALA A 35 -4.88 4.84 -0.57
CA ALA A 35 -5.44 6.20 -0.49
C ALA A 35 -5.09 6.89 0.85
N LEU A 36 -5.10 6.15 1.97
CA LEU A 36 -4.65 6.67 3.26
C LEU A 36 -3.16 7.02 3.24
N LEU A 37 -2.32 6.17 2.64
CA LEU A 37 -0.90 6.46 2.50
C LEU A 37 -0.64 7.73 1.69
N GLN A 38 -1.40 8.00 0.63
CA GLN A 38 -1.26 9.24 -0.14
C GLN A 38 -1.56 10.50 0.68
N ARG A 39 -2.36 10.40 1.75
CA ARG A 39 -2.61 11.51 2.68
C ARG A 39 -1.45 11.71 3.65
N LEU A 40 -0.82 10.61 4.09
CA LEU A 40 0.33 10.63 5.00
C LEU A 40 1.64 11.01 4.29
N TYR A 41 1.79 10.58 3.04
CA TYR A 41 2.97 10.79 2.19
C TYR A 41 2.54 11.44 0.88
N PRO A 42 2.43 12.78 0.81
CA PRO A 42 1.93 13.49 -0.37
C PRO A 42 2.71 13.19 -1.66
N GLY A 43 3.97 12.76 -1.57
CA GLY A 43 4.76 12.31 -2.72
C GLY A 43 4.10 11.16 -3.49
N LEU A 44 3.35 10.29 -2.81
CA LEU A 44 2.63 9.16 -3.43
C LEU A 44 1.48 9.60 -4.33
N GLN A 45 0.96 10.83 -4.20
CA GLN A 45 -0.07 11.36 -5.10
C GLN A 45 0.42 11.53 -6.54
N ARG A 46 1.75 11.51 -6.75
CA ARG A 46 2.38 11.56 -8.08
C ARG A 46 2.47 10.19 -8.75
N TYR A 47 2.02 9.14 -8.07
CA TYR A 47 2.03 7.79 -8.61
C TYR A 47 0.72 7.49 -9.35
N ASP A 48 0.82 7.25 -10.65
CA ASP A 48 -0.30 7.13 -11.60
C ASP A 48 -0.35 5.79 -12.33
N ALA A 49 0.54 4.86 -12.00
CA ALA A 49 0.61 3.54 -12.63
C ALA A 49 -0.28 2.50 -11.90
N PRO A 50 -0.70 1.42 -12.59
CA PRO A 50 -1.45 0.34 -11.97
C PRO A 50 -0.67 -0.31 -10.82
N LEU A 51 -1.36 -0.66 -9.73
CA LEU A 51 -0.74 -1.23 -8.54
C LEU A 51 -1.29 -2.62 -8.26
N ALA A 52 -0.40 -3.58 -7.99
CA ALA A 52 -0.79 -4.86 -7.42
C ALA A 52 -0.74 -4.81 -5.90
N TYR A 53 -1.62 -5.55 -5.25
CA TYR A 53 -1.74 -5.60 -3.80
C TYR A 53 -1.46 -7.02 -3.32
N ALA A 54 -0.74 -7.14 -2.20
CA ALA A 54 -0.63 -8.40 -1.49
C ALA A 54 -0.89 -8.19 0.01
N VAL A 55 -1.67 -9.08 0.61
CA VAL A 55 -1.94 -9.10 2.05
C VAL A 55 -1.35 -10.39 2.62
N ASN A 56 -0.45 -10.25 3.60
CA ASN A 56 0.27 -11.38 4.20
C ASN A 56 0.92 -12.29 3.15
N ALA A 57 1.68 -11.68 2.25
CA ALA A 57 2.40 -12.33 1.14
C ALA A 57 1.52 -13.07 0.12
N ARG A 58 0.22 -12.80 0.07
CA ARG A 58 -0.70 -13.33 -0.97
C ARG A 58 -1.25 -12.19 -1.81
N TYR A 59 -1.15 -12.31 -3.13
CA TYR A 59 -1.80 -11.36 -4.04
C TYR A 59 -3.31 -11.37 -3.85
N VAL A 60 -3.89 -10.18 -3.80
CA VAL A 60 -5.31 -9.98 -3.56
C VAL A 60 -5.87 -8.92 -4.51
N PRO A 61 -7.17 -8.96 -4.80
CA PRO A 61 -7.83 -7.87 -5.50
C PRO A 61 -7.80 -6.57 -4.65
N PRO A 62 -7.89 -5.39 -5.28
CA PRO A 62 -7.88 -4.10 -4.58
C PRO A 62 -8.96 -3.97 -3.50
N GLU A 63 -10.10 -4.63 -3.68
CA GLU A 63 -11.26 -4.63 -2.75
C GLU A 63 -11.07 -5.55 -1.54
N HIS A 64 -9.96 -6.29 -1.46
CA HIS A 64 -9.74 -7.23 -0.36
C HIS A 64 -9.69 -6.51 1.00
N PRO A 65 -10.46 -6.96 2.00
CA PRO A 65 -10.52 -6.30 3.30
C PRO A 65 -9.19 -6.48 4.05
N VAL A 66 -8.71 -5.38 4.65
CA VAL A 66 -7.51 -5.37 5.49
C VAL A 66 -7.93 -5.41 6.96
N ARG A 67 -7.29 -6.27 7.75
CA ARG A 67 -7.55 -6.44 9.17
C ARG A 67 -6.41 -5.91 10.02
N GLU A 68 -6.69 -5.75 11.31
CA GLU A 68 -5.65 -5.40 12.28
C GLU A 68 -4.50 -6.42 12.25
N GLY A 69 -3.27 -5.90 12.21
CA GLY A 69 -2.05 -6.70 12.18
C GLY A 69 -1.65 -7.21 10.79
N ASP A 70 -2.46 -6.98 9.75
CA ASP A 70 -2.10 -7.39 8.39
C ASP A 70 -0.89 -6.60 7.86
N GLU A 71 -0.05 -7.32 7.11
CA GLU A 71 0.98 -6.70 6.27
C GLU A 71 0.45 -6.54 4.83
N VAL A 72 0.32 -5.29 4.39
CA VAL A 72 -0.07 -4.92 3.03
C VAL A 72 1.18 -4.54 2.23
N ALA A 73 1.41 -5.18 1.09
CA ALA A 73 2.47 -4.82 0.16
C ALA A 73 1.88 -4.12 -1.06
N LEU A 74 2.41 -2.95 -1.39
CA LEU A 74 2.04 -2.17 -2.58
C LEU A 74 3.09 -2.39 -3.67
N ILE A 75 2.71 -3.12 -4.72
CA ILE A 75 3.64 -3.68 -5.70
C ILE A 75 3.47 -2.93 -7.02
N PRO A 76 4.31 -1.92 -7.31
CA PRO A 76 4.29 -1.24 -8.60
C PRO A 76 4.69 -2.22 -9.71
N PRO A 77 4.31 -1.97 -10.98
CA PRO A 77 4.69 -2.82 -12.08
C PRO A 77 6.21 -2.82 -12.18
N VAL A 78 6.79 -4.01 -12.27
CA VAL A 78 8.23 -4.15 -12.43
C VAL A 78 8.60 -3.63 -13.82
N SER A 79 9.39 -2.57 -13.90
CA SER A 79 10.08 -2.18 -15.12
C SER A 79 11.26 -3.13 -15.31
N GLY A 80 10.95 -4.39 -15.64
CA GLY A 80 11.97 -5.34 -16.08
C GLY A 80 12.57 -4.85 -17.39
N GLY A 81 13.90 -4.76 -17.43
CA GLY A 81 14.64 -4.71 -18.68
C GLY A 81 14.63 -6.05 -19.39
#